data_AF-A0A6L5YUT1-F1
#
_entry.id   AF-A0A6L5YUT1-F1
#
_cell.length_a   1.000
_cell.length_b   1.000
_cell.length_c   1.000
_cell.angle_alpha   90.00
_cell.angle_beta   90.00
_cell.angle_gamma   90.00
#
_symmetry.space_group_name_H-M   'P 1'
#
loop_
_entity.id
_entity.type
_entity.pdbx_description
1 polymer ?
#
loop_
_entity_poly.entity_id
_entity_poly.type
_entity_poly.pdbx_seq_one_letter_code
_entity_poly.pdbx_strand_id
1 'polypeptide(L)'
;MENKKLFLSVSESDLKRIDDLRTELGMNRSEYIRYLLSGQKKVIPYSMKQRHLVEVLSQVDLHLKAICLKEGIEPKDVLYIQESLKDIKKEITDGQTCGQSDHKWKGGEDRAKK
;
A
#
# COMPACT_ATOMS: atom_id res chain seq x y z
N MET A 1 -33.71 -8.35 -6.22
CA MET A 1 -32.25 -8.25 -6.37
C MET A 1 -31.94 -8.29 -7.85
N GLU A 2 -31.37 -7.24 -8.43
CA GLU A 2 -30.95 -7.25 -9.83
C GLU A 2 -29.74 -8.17 -10.02
N ASN A 3 -29.85 -9.11 -10.94
CA ASN A 3 -28.74 -9.98 -11.31
C ASN A 3 -27.71 -9.18 -12.13
N LYS A 4 -26.58 -8.84 -11.50
CA LYS A 4 -25.45 -8.18 -12.16
C LYS A 4 -24.56 -9.23 -12.83
N LYS A 5 -24.30 -9.06 -14.13
CA LYS A 5 -23.39 -9.92 -14.91
C LYS A 5 -21.95 -9.41 -14.79
N LEU A 6 -21.01 -10.32 -14.53
CA LEU A 6 -19.56 -10.04 -14.52
C LEU A 6 -18.94 -10.58 -15.81
N PHE A 7 -18.20 -9.74 -16.52
CA PHE A 7 -17.41 -10.13 -17.68
C PHE A 7 -15.93 -9.96 -17.35
N LEU A 8 -15.13 -10.97 -17.64
CA LEU A 8 -13.70 -11.00 -17.35
C LEU A 8 -12.95 -11.46 -18.61
N SER A 9 -12.00 -10.65 -19.05
CA SER A 9 -11.06 -11.03 -20.11
C SER A 9 -9.85 -11.69 -19.47
N VAL A 10 -9.58 -12.93 -19.83
CA VAL A 10 -8.43 -13.71 -19.35
C VAL A 10 -7.68 -14.33 -20.52
N SER A 11 -6.40 -14.62 -20.30
CA SER A 11 -5.63 -15.42 -21.25
C SER A 11 -6.18 -16.85 -21.31
N GLU A 12 -5.96 -17.56 -22.41
CA GLU A 12 -6.37 -18.97 -22.53
C GLU A 12 -5.70 -19.86 -21.48
N SER A 13 -4.43 -19.58 -21.13
CA SER A 13 -3.70 -20.29 -20.08
C SER A 13 -4.34 -20.10 -18.70
N ASP A 14 -4.78 -18.88 -18.38
CA ASP A 14 -5.43 -18.60 -17.10
C ASP A 14 -6.84 -19.21 -17.05
N LEU A 15 -7.57 -19.19 -18.16
CA LEU A 15 -8.88 -19.83 -18.24
C LEU A 15 -8.78 -21.34 -17.99
N LYS A 16 -7.80 -22.00 -18.63
CA LYS A 16 -7.54 -23.43 -18.40
C LYS A 16 -7.22 -23.71 -16.94
N ARG A 17 -6.33 -22.91 -16.32
CA ARG A 17 -5.99 -23.04 -14.91
C ARG A 17 -7.21 -22.88 -13.99
N ILE A 18 -8.09 -21.93 -14.29
CA ILE A 18 -9.34 -21.73 -13.54
C ILE A 18 -10.25 -22.96 -13.67
N ASP A 19 -10.37 -23.52 -14.87
CA ASP A 19 -11.20 -24.70 -15.14
C ASP A 19 -10.66 -25.97 -14.49
N ASP A 20 -9.34 -26.16 -14.46
CA ASP A 20 -8.71 -27.30 -13.78
C ASP A 20 -8.93 -27.22 -12.26
N LEU A 21 -8.59 -26.07 -11.65
CA LEU A 21 -8.69 -25.87 -10.20
C LEU A 21 -10.13 -25.91 -9.66
N ARG A 22 -11.11 -25.35 -10.40
CA ARG A 22 -12.51 -25.46 -9.98
C ARG A 22 -13.00 -26.91 -10.00
N THR A 23 -12.48 -27.72 -10.94
CA THR A 23 -12.89 -29.11 -11.12
C THR A 23 -12.31 -29.96 -9.98
N GLU A 24 -11.05 -29.72 -9.62
CA GLU A 24 -10.43 -30.33 -8.43
C GLU A 24 -11.22 -30.03 -7.14
N LEU A 25 -11.75 -28.81 -7.02
CA LEU A 25 -12.55 -28.38 -5.86
C LEU A 25 -14.04 -28.71 -5.98
N GLY A 26 -14.49 -29.34 -7.07
CA GLY A 26 -15.90 -29.68 -7.31
C GLY A 26 -16.84 -28.48 -7.43
N MET A 27 -16.34 -27.29 -7.80
CA MET A 27 -17.11 -26.05 -7.86
C MET A 27 -17.52 -25.70 -9.30
N ASN A 28 -18.68 -25.06 -9.45
CA ASN A 28 -19.02 -24.43 -10.73
C ASN A 28 -18.21 -23.13 -10.94
N ARG A 29 -18.14 -22.64 -12.19
CA ARG A 29 -17.35 -21.44 -12.52
C ARG A 29 -17.72 -20.23 -11.66
N SER A 30 -19.00 -19.97 -11.45
CA SER A 30 -19.46 -18.82 -10.68
C SER A 30 -19.14 -18.94 -9.18
N GLU A 31 -19.25 -20.14 -8.61
CA GLU A 31 -18.85 -20.45 -7.24
C GLU A 31 -17.37 -20.26 -7.04
N TYR A 32 -16.56 -20.80 -7.96
CA TYR A 32 -15.11 -20.68 -7.87
C TYR A 32 -14.63 -19.23 -7.97
N ILE A 33 -15.20 -18.42 -8.88
CA ILE A 33 -14.89 -16.99 -8.95
C ILE A 33 -15.32 -16.26 -7.67
N ARG A 34 -16.50 -16.56 -7.11
CA ARG A 34 -16.92 -15.98 -5.82
C ARG A 34 -16.01 -16.40 -4.67
N TYR A 35 -15.58 -17.66 -4.65
CA TYR A 35 -14.63 -18.19 -3.67
C TYR A 35 -13.30 -17.44 -3.74
N LEU A 36 -12.73 -17.28 -4.93
CA LEU A 36 -11.51 -16.51 -5.14
C LEU A 36 -11.65 -15.08 -4.64
N LEU A 37 -12.75 -14.39 -5.02
CA LEU A 37 -13.02 -13.02 -4.57
C LEU A 37 -13.23 -12.92 -3.05
N SER A 38 -13.86 -13.92 -2.43
CA SER A 38 -14.07 -13.95 -0.98
C SER A 38 -12.77 -14.17 -0.19
N GLY A 39 -11.79 -14.87 -0.79
CA GLY A 39 -10.47 -15.12 -0.22
C GLY A 39 -9.51 -13.94 -0.34
N GLN A 40 -9.79 -12.96 -1.21
CA GLN A 40 -8.96 -11.77 -1.37
C GLN A 40 -9.18 -10.81 -0.19
N LYS A 41 -8.50 -11.04 0.93
CA LYS A 41 -8.29 -9.97 1.91
C LYS A 41 -7.36 -8.94 1.28
N LYS A 42 -7.80 -7.68 1.17
CA LYS A 42 -6.91 -6.58 0.79
C LYS A 42 -5.68 -6.61 1.70
N VAL A 43 -4.53 -6.99 1.14
CA VAL A 43 -3.26 -6.92 1.85
C VAL A 43 -2.86 -5.45 1.85
N ILE A 44 -3.27 -4.73 2.89
CA ILE A 44 -2.81 -3.36 3.11
C ILE A 44 -1.33 -3.45 3.52
N PRO A 45 -0.40 -2.88 2.74
CA PRO A 45 1.02 -2.85 3.10
C PRO A 45 1.19 -2.27 4.50
N TYR A 46 2.13 -2.81 5.27
CA TYR A 46 2.35 -2.36 6.65
C TYR A 46 2.67 -0.86 6.74
N SER A 47 3.39 -0.32 5.74
CA SER A 47 3.64 1.11 5.56
C SER A 47 2.37 1.94 5.47
N MET A 48 1.34 1.45 4.77
CA MET A 48 0.03 2.11 4.67
C MET A 48 -0.77 2.03 5.97
N LYS A 49 -0.60 0.95 6.75
CA LYS A 49 -1.19 0.85 8.10
C LYS A 49 -0.51 1.83 9.08
N GLN A 50 0.78 2.06 8.92
CA GLN A 50 1.58 2.95 9.77
C GLN A 50 1.74 4.36 9.21
N ARG A 51 0.94 4.77 8.23
CA ARG A 51 1.05 6.09 7.57
C ARG A 51 1.11 7.24 8.58
N HIS A 52 0.29 7.20 9.63
CA HIS A 52 0.30 8.21 10.68
C HIS A 52 1.64 8.30 11.43
N LEU A 53 2.27 7.15 11.72
CA LEU A 53 3.58 7.10 12.36
C LEU A 53 4.66 7.72 11.45
N VAL A 54 4.62 7.43 10.16
CA VAL A 54 5.54 8.01 9.16
C VAL A 54 5.36 9.53 9.05
N GLU A 55 4.11 10.01 9.06
CA GLU A 55 3.80 11.44 9.05
C GLU A 55 4.33 12.15 10.31
N VAL A 56 4.08 11.59 11.50
CA VAL A 56 4.58 12.14 12.77
C VAL A 56 6.12 12.17 12.80
N LEU A 57 6.78 11.10 12.37
CA LEU A 57 8.25 11.04 12.31
C LEU A 57 8.83 12.06 11.33
N SER A 58 8.16 12.30 10.21
CA SER A 58 8.57 13.32 9.23
C SER A 58 8.45 14.73 9.80
N GLN A 59 7.42 15.00 10.61
CA GLN A 59 7.28 16.28 11.32
C GLN A 59 8.38 16.47 12.37
N VAL A 60 8.73 15.42 13.11
CA VAL A 60 9.83 15.45 14.09
C VAL A 60 11.17 15.73 13.39
N ASP A 61 11.47 15.07 12.27
CA ASP A 61 12.68 15.33 11.47
C ASP A 61 12.76 16.79 11.01
N LEU A 62 11.63 17.36 10.55
CA LEU A 62 11.55 18.76 10.13
C LEU A 62 11.80 19.72 11.29
N HIS A 63 11.18 19.48 12.45
CA HIS A 63 11.35 20.31 13.63
C HIS A 63 12.79 20.26 14.15
N LEU A 64 13.42 19.08 14.16
CA LEU A 64 14.81 18.93 14.58
C LEU A 64 15.76 19.66 13.62
N LYS A 65 15.54 19.57 12.31
CA LYS A 65 16.30 20.36 11.32
C LYS A 65 16.13 21.86 11.54
N ALA A 66 14.92 22.32 11.83
CA ALA A 66 14.67 23.73 12.12
C ALA A 66 15.37 24.19 13.41
N ILE A 67 15.45 23.33 14.43
CA ILE A 67 16.21 23.59 15.66
C ILE A 67 17.70 23.71 15.35
N CYS A 68 18.27 22.80 14.55
CA CYS A 68 19.67 22.85 14.14
C CYS A 68 20.07 24.10 13.34
N LEU A 69 19.11 24.83 12.77
CA LEU A 69 19.35 26.09 12.05
C LEU A 69 19.30 27.33 12.94
N LYS A 70 18.92 27.19 14.22
CA LYS A 70 18.92 28.33 15.16
C LYS A 70 20.32 28.72 15.57
N GLU A 71 20.52 30.02 15.77
CA GLU A 71 21.76 30.56 16.32
C GLU A 71 21.97 30.03 17.75
N GLY A 72 23.21 29.64 18.07
CA GLY A 72 23.60 29.15 19.39
C GLY A 72 23.68 27.63 19.54
N ILE A 73 23.41 26.85 18.47
CA ILE A 73 23.69 25.40 18.47
C ILE A 73 25.11 25.15 17.96
N GLU A 74 25.88 24.35 18.70
CA GLU A 74 27.22 23.98 18.27
C GLU A 74 27.18 23.03 17.06
N PRO A 75 28.12 23.16 16.10
CA PRO A 75 28.20 22.26 14.95
C PRO A 75 28.30 20.78 15.33
N LYS A 76 28.90 20.49 16.49
CA LYS A 76 29.01 19.13 17.04
C LYS A 76 27.64 18.54 17.41
N ASP A 77 26.76 19.34 18.00
CA ASP A 77 25.42 18.91 18.37
C ASP A 77 24.55 18.72 17.12
N VAL A 78 24.70 19.60 16.11
CA VAL A 78 24.03 19.45 14.82
C VAL A 78 24.42 18.12 14.16
N LEU A 79 25.72 17.79 14.15
CA LEU A 79 26.22 16.55 13.58
C LEU A 79 25.64 15.33 14.30
N TYR A 80 25.64 15.35 15.64
CA TYR A 80 25.08 14.29 16.47
C TYR A 80 23.58 14.05 16.21
N ILE A 81 22.80 15.12 16.09
CA ILE A 81 21.37 15.06 15.76
C ILE A 81 21.16 14.47 14.36
N GLN A 82 21.96 14.88 13.38
CA GLN A 82 21.86 14.37 12.00
C GLN A 82 22.22 12.89 11.89
N GLU A 83 23.26 12.44 12.60
CA GLU A 83 23.63 11.02 12.66
C GLU A 83 22.52 10.19 13.32
N SER A 84 22.02 10.65 14.47
CA SER A 84 20.91 9.98 15.17
C SER A 84 19.64 9.87 14.31
N LEU A 85 19.31 10.91 13.55
CA LEU A 85 18.18 10.89 12.61
C LEU A 85 18.41 9.94 11.44
N LYS A 86 19.65 9.81 10.97
CA LYS A 86 20.01 8.88 9.90
C LYS A 86 19.87 7.43 10.37
N ASP A 87 20.27 7.13 11.60
CA ASP A 87 20.10 5.80 12.20
C ASP A 87 18.63 5.44 12.38
N ILE A 88 17.81 6.36 12.90
CA ILE A 88 16.35 6.16 13.01
C ILE A 88 15.73 5.91 11.64
N LYS A 89 16.10 6.67 10.61
CA LYS A 89 15.61 6.46 9.24
C LYS A 89 16.05 5.10 8.71
N LYS A 90 17.28 4.70 8.94
CA LYS A 90 17.79 3.40 8.51
C LYS A 90 16.95 2.25 9.09
N GLU A 91 16.65 2.27 10.38
CA GLU A 91 15.79 1.27 11.04
C GLU A 91 14.35 1.24 10.48
N ILE A 92 13.84 2.38 9.99
CA ILE A 92 12.50 2.47 9.39
C ILE A 92 12.49 1.98 7.93
N THR A 93 13.58 2.22 7.19
CA THR A 93 13.64 1.96 5.74
C THR A 93 14.30 0.64 5.37
N ASP A 94 15.13 0.04 6.24
CA ASP A 94 15.73 -1.28 6.02
C ASP A 94 14.62 -2.35 5.99
N GLY A 95 14.24 -2.74 4.77
CA GLY A 95 13.24 -3.79 4.50
C GLY A 95 11.95 -3.34 3.82
N GLN A 96 11.75 -2.04 3.52
CA GLN A 96 10.57 -1.57 2.80
C GLN A 96 10.87 -1.17 1.34
N THR A 97 10.91 -2.15 0.44
CA THR A 97 10.57 -1.90 -0.97
C THR A 97 9.07 -2.02 -1.12
N CYS A 98 8.36 -0.89 -1.08
CA CYS A 98 6.95 -0.88 -1.43
C CYS A 98 6.83 -1.11 -2.94
N GLY A 99 6.27 -2.26 -3.31
CA GLY A 99 5.89 -2.57 -4.69
C GLY A 99 4.90 -1.55 -5.26
N GLN A 100 4.74 -1.60 -6.58
CA GLN A 100 3.94 -0.63 -7.34
C GLN A 100 2.58 -0.36 -6.68
N SER A 101 2.34 0.91 -6.36
CA SER A 101 1.02 1.39 -6.00
C SER A 101 0.09 1.11 -7.18
N ASP A 102 -1.02 0.42 -6.93
CA ASP A 102 -2.03 0.08 -7.93
C ASP A 102 -2.25 1.25 -8.90
N HIS A 103 -1.98 1.00 -10.19
CA HIS A 103 -2.35 1.93 -11.24
C HIS A 103 -3.88 2.14 -11.17
N LYS A 104 -4.26 3.37 -10.78
CA LYS A 104 -5.60 3.98 -10.76
C LYS A 104 -6.35 3.94 -9.43
N TRP A 105 -6.02 4.91 -8.58
CA TRP A 105 -7.05 5.66 -7.86
C TRP A 105 -7.04 7.11 -8.37
N LYS A 106 -7.55 7.33 -9.60
CA LYS A 106 -7.93 8.66 -10.07
C LYS A 106 -9.44 8.73 -10.20
N GLY A 107 -10.04 9.59 -9.40
CA GLY A 107 -11.26 10.31 -9.74
C GLY A 107 -12.55 9.50 -9.74
N GLY A 108 -13.05 9.19 -8.54
CA GLY A 108 -14.49 9.31 -8.33
C GLY A 108 -14.81 10.80 -8.22
N GLU A 109 -14.80 11.51 -9.35
CA GLU A 109 -15.39 12.85 -9.43
C GLU A 109 -16.82 12.70 -9.96
N ASP A 110 -17.73 13.13 -9.09
CA ASP A 110 -19.14 13.39 -9.26
C ASP A 110 -19.64 13.51 -10.71
N ARG A 111 -20.53 12.58 -11.08
CA ARG A 111 -21.63 12.88 -12.00
C ARG A 111 -22.95 12.57 -11.32
N ALA A 112 -23.28 13.40 -10.35
CA ALA A 112 -24.66 13.69 -10.00
C ALA A 112 -24.97 15.12 -10.47
N LYS A 113 -26.11 15.28 -11.16
CA LYS A 113 -26.65 16.50 -11.81
C LYS A 113 -26.00 16.73 -13.18
N LYS A 114 -26.72 16.71 -14.30
CA LYS A 114 -28.06 17.25 -14.57
C LYS A 114 -28.67 16.49 -15.75
#